data_AF-A0A5E7J9H9-F1
#
_entry.id   AF-A0A5E7J9H9-F1
#
_cell.length_a   1.000
_cell.length_b   1.000
_cell.length_c   1.000
_cell.angle_alpha   90.00
_cell.angle_beta   90.00
_cell.angle_gamma   90.00
#
_symmetry.space_group_name_H-M   'P 1'
#
loop_
_entity.id
_entity.type
_entity.pdbx_description
1 polymer ?
#
loop_
_entity_poly.entity_id
_entity_poly.type
_entity_poly.pdbx_seq_one_letter_code
_entity_poly.pdbx_strand_id
1 'polypeptide(L)'
;MSSHMTGVNNLRYYSAFVSSVFLGCSRFEVKNTWGFFCPKRSQLTNVLLLVFGLMSLGACQAQSEMLGTPISGYNHTSSNINRFSVNGAGGPNIGPHQGGLNSQTCCTTLPRTWTPGLKAIVEWESDPAPRAAIKRDKYGQIESGDYKRHATNYTHHKEIVDVPKYGEKFCAIQVHFLACDKVRVSTTCYTPEHPDYPDNVYFNAKESAKCPTF
;
A
#
# COMPACT_ATOMS: atom_id res chain seq x y z
N MET A 1 -22.70 14.26 -14.00
CA MET A 1 -21.47 14.99 -13.63
C MET A 1 -20.41 13.95 -13.28
N SER A 2 -19.79 13.38 -14.31
CA SER A 2 -18.80 12.31 -14.21
C SER A 2 -17.74 12.60 -15.25
N SER A 3 -16.55 12.99 -14.81
CA SER A 3 -15.41 13.27 -15.68
C SER A 3 -14.54 12.03 -15.77
N HIS A 4 -14.87 11.17 -16.74
CA HIS A 4 -13.97 10.17 -17.30
C HIS A 4 -12.88 10.92 -18.10
N MET A 5 -11.65 10.94 -17.60
CA MET A 5 -10.49 11.33 -18.42
C MET A 5 -9.99 10.10 -19.18
N THR A 6 -10.38 10.01 -20.44
CA THR A 6 -9.78 9.11 -21.43
C THR A 6 -8.41 9.65 -21.85
N GLY A 7 -7.34 9.01 -21.39
CA GLY A 7 -5.99 9.20 -21.92
C GLY A 7 -5.86 8.55 -23.28
N VAL A 8 -6.04 9.33 -24.35
CA VAL A 8 -5.80 8.92 -25.73
C VAL A 8 -4.29 8.77 -25.94
N ASN A 9 -3.88 7.60 -26.42
CA ASN A 9 -2.52 7.23 -26.81
C ASN A 9 -1.94 8.20 -27.86
N ASN A 10 -1.15 9.19 -27.43
CA ASN A 10 -0.30 9.99 -28.32
C ASN A 10 1.03 9.25 -28.58
N LEU A 11 0.94 8.17 -29.37
CA LEU A 11 2.10 7.42 -29.89
C LEU A 11 2.34 7.72 -31.38
N ARG A 12 1.88 8.88 -31.86
CA ARG A 12 2.00 9.31 -33.26
C ARG A 12 2.49 10.75 -33.40
N TYR A 13 3.59 11.10 -32.72
CA TYR A 13 4.24 12.40 -32.99
C TYR A 13 5.76 12.34 -32.84
N TYR A 14 6.43 11.33 -33.39
CA TYR A 14 7.87 11.44 -33.70
C TYR A 14 8.23 10.51 -34.87
N SER A 15 7.65 10.75 -36.04
CA SER A 15 8.08 10.15 -37.29
C SER A 15 8.21 11.19 -38.39
N ALA A 16 9.11 12.15 -38.21
CA ALA A 16 9.64 12.98 -39.31
C ALA A 16 10.75 13.87 -38.78
N PHE A 17 12.00 13.42 -38.85
CA PHE A 17 13.15 14.22 -39.34
C PHE A 17 14.42 13.37 -39.30
N VAL A 18 14.50 12.36 -40.17
CA VAL A 18 15.79 11.80 -40.57
C VAL A 18 15.81 11.81 -42.08
N SER A 19 16.12 12.97 -42.64
CA SER A 19 16.59 13.06 -44.01
C SER A 19 17.46 14.30 -44.13
N SER A 20 18.61 14.12 -44.77
CA SER A 20 19.52 15.17 -45.25
C SER A 20 20.58 15.65 -44.26
N VAL A 21 21.63 14.85 -44.06
CA VAL A 21 23.00 15.41 -44.00
C VAL A 21 23.83 14.65 -45.03
N PHE A 22 23.59 14.99 -46.30
CA PHE A 22 24.45 14.62 -47.39
C PHE A 22 25.80 15.35 -47.24
N LEU A 23 26.87 14.57 -47.28
CA LEU A 23 28.18 14.88 -47.90
C LEU A 23 28.49 16.37 -48.11
N GLY A 24 29.09 17.00 -47.11
CA GLY A 24 29.74 18.31 -47.25
C GLY A 24 31.19 18.22 -46.79
N CYS A 25 32.11 17.82 -47.67
CA CYS A 25 33.53 18.05 -47.46
C CYS A 25 33.80 19.51 -47.86
N SER A 26 33.85 20.42 -46.89
CA SER A 26 34.14 21.83 -47.18
C SER A 26 35.60 21.96 -47.62
N ARG A 27 35.81 22.40 -48.86
CA ARG A 27 37.13 22.70 -49.43
C ARG A 27 37.65 24.00 -48.79
N PHE A 28 38.71 23.89 -48.00
CA PHE A 28 39.48 25.05 -47.53
C PHE A 28 40.80 25.13 -48.28
N GLU A 29 41.11 26.30 -48.81
CA GLU A 29 42.38 26.59 -49.48
C GLU A 29 43.28 27.35 -48.52
N VAL A 30 44.33 26.68 -48.01
CA VAL A 30 45.46 27.32 -47.33
C VAL A 30 46.72 26.87 -48.06
N LYS A 31 47.56 27.85 -48.39
CA LYS A 31 48.74 27.75 -49.26
C LYS A 31 49.52 26.43 -49.08
N ASN A 32 49.60 25.68 -50.19
CA ASN A 32 50.63 24.69 -50.52
C ASN A 32 50.78 23.40 -49.70
N THR A 33 49.72 22.82 -49.12
CA THR A 33 49.67 21.36 -48.89
C THR A 33 48.23 20.83 -48.97
N TRP A 34 48.03 19.68 -49.63
CA TRP A 34 46.74 19.00 -49.71
C TRP A 34 46.52 18.18 -48.43
N GLY A 35 45.60 18.62 -47.56
CA GLY A 35 45.16 17.85 -46.40
C GLY A 35 43.64 17.67 -46.40
N PHE A 36 43.16 16.43 -46.49
CA PHE A 36 41.75 16.10 -46.26
C PHE A 36 41.53 15.85 -44.77
N PHE A 37 40.89 16.78 -44.06
CA PHE A 37 40.38 16.52 -42.72
C PHE A 37 38.98 15.92 -42.82
N CYS A 38 38.91 14.59 -42.88
CA CYS A 38 37.68 13.84 -42.73
C CYS A 38 37.71 13.17 -41.34
N PRO A 39 36.83 13.55 -40.39
CA PRO A 39 36.81 12.90 -39.09
C PRO A 39 36.54 11.41 -39.29
N LYS A 40 37.45 10.55 -38.79
CA LYS A 40 37.36 9.09 -38.93
C LYS A 40 35.99 8.60 -38.42
N ARG A 41 35.28 7.81 -39.23
CA ARG A 41 33.95 7.21 -38.99
C ARG A 41 33.76 6.56 -37.60
N SER A 42 34.85 6.15 -36.94
CA SER A 42 34.88 5.58 -35.58
C SER A 42 34.70 6.61 -34.44
N GLN A 43 35.02 7.88 -34.66
CA GLN A 43 34.92 8.92 -33.61
C GLN A 43 33.46 9.36 -33.39
N LEU A 44 32.65 9.40 -34.46
CA LEU A 44 31.23 9.76 -34.41
C LEU A 44 30.38 8.70 -33.71
N THR A 45 30.67 7.41 -33.91
CA THR A 45 29.99 6.31 -33.21
C THR A 45 30.27 6.31 -31.71
N ASN A 46 31.51 6.59 -31.29
CA ASN A 46 31.87 6.66 -29.88
C ASN A 46 31.21 7.85 -29.17
N VAL A 47 31.11 9.00 -29.85
CA VAL A 47 30.39 10.17 -29.33
C VAL A 47 28.88 9.89 -29.23
N LEU A 48 28.27 9.24 -30.23
CA LEU A 48 26.86 8.85 -30.20
C LEU A 48 26.55 7.84 -29.08
N LEU A 49 27.43 6.85 -28.86
CA LEU A 49 27.29 5.89 -27.75
C LEU A 49 27.46 6.56 -26.38
N LEU A 50 28.38 7.53 -26.25
CA LEU A 50 28.52 8.33 -25.04
C LEU A 50 27.28 9.18 -24.78
N VAL A 51 26.72 9.85 -25.80
CA VAL A 51 25.52 10.69 -25.67
C VAL A 51 24.28 9.84 -25.33
N PHE A 52 24.09 8.69 -25.97
CA PHE A 52 23.02 7.74 -25.60
C PHE A 52 23.21 7.17 -24.19
N GLY A 53 24.45 6.89 -23.78
CA GLY A 53 24.79 6.46 -22.43
C GLY A 53 24.44 7.53 -21.38
N LEU A 54 24.80 8.79 -21.63
CA LEU A 54 24.51 9.93 -20.75
C LEU A 54 23.01 10.24 -20.64
N MET A 55 22.22 10.06 -21.72
CA MET A 55 20.76 10.24 -21.67
C MET A 55 20.03 9.13 -20.89
N SER A 56 20.68 7.99 -20.63
CA SER A 56 20.08 6.87 -19.89
C SER A 56 20.14 7.04 -18.36
N LEU A 57 20.91 8.01 -17.84
CA LEU A 57 21.05 8.28 -16.40
C LEU A 57 19.98 9.23 -15.83
N GLY A 58 19.07 9.75 -16.67
CA GLY A 58 18.11 10.79 -16.30
C GLY A 58 16.70 10.30 -15.98
N ALA A 59 16.48 9.03 -15.66
CA ALA A 59 15.15 8.57 -15.24
C ALA A 59 14.83 9.09 -13.83
N CYS A 60 14.24 10.29 -13.74
CA CYS A 60 13.61 10.77 -12.51
C CYS A 60 12.49 9.80 -12.11
N GLN A 61 12.68 9.03 -11.04
CA GLN A 61 11.59 8.29 -10.44
C GLN A 61 10.71 9.28 -9.66
N ALA A 62 9.57 9.67 -10.25
CA ALA A 62 8.54 10.40 -9.52
C ALA A 62 8.00 9.49 -8.40
N GLN A 63 7.97 10.02 -7.18
CA GLN A 63 7.44 9.29 -6.03
C GLN A 63 5.92 9.12 -6.19
N SER A 64 5.41 7.90 -5.98
CA SER A 64 3.97 7.62 -6.06
C SER A 64 3.17 8.46 -5.06
N GLU A 65 2.08 9.08 -5.51
CA GLU A 65 1.12 9.82 -4.67
C GLU A 65 0.41 8.92 -3.65
N MET A 66 0.37 7.61 -3.91
CA MET A 66 -0.16 6.61 -3.00
C MET A 66 0.97 5.87 -2.26
N LEU A 67 0.70 5.53 -1.01
CA LEU A 67 1.57 4.77 -0.12
C LEU A 67 0.96 3.38 0.12
N GLY A 68 1.75 2.35 -0.17
CA GLY A 68 1.46 0.99 0.28
C GLY A 68 1.69 0.91 1.79
N THR A 69 0.62 0.59 2.52
CA THR A 69 0.57 0.68 3.97
C THR A 69 0.30 -0.71 4.55
N PRO A 70 1.21 -1.25 5.38
CA PRO A 70 0.96 -2.48 6.12
C PRO A 70 -0.26 -2.32 7.05
N ILE A 71 -1.02 -3.39 7.22
CA ILE A 71 -2.19 -3.45 8.08
C ILE A 71 -1.83 -4.29 9.30
N SER A 72 -2.06 -3.75 10.48
CA SER A 72 -1.99 -4.44 11.76
C SER A 72 -3.29 -4.24 12.52
N GLY A 73 -3.51 -5.00 13.58
CA GLY A 73 -4.63 -4.76 14.46
C GLY A 73 -4.38 -5.25 15.87
N TYR A 74 -5.14 -4.67 16.80
CA TYR A 74 -5.23 -5.06 18.20
C TYR A 74 -6.68 -5.41 18.49
N ASN A 75 -6.89 -6.61 19.03
CA ASN A 75 -8.21 -7.04 19.45
C ASN A 75 -8.33 -6.85 20.96
N HIS A 76 -9.17 -5.91 21.41
CA HIS A 76 -9.44 -5.65 22.83
C HIS A 76 -10.67 -6.40 23.34
N THR A 77 -11.21 -7.33 22.54
CA THR A 77 -12.44 -8.07 22.84
C THR A 77 -12.17 -9.55 23.13
N SER A 78 -13.16 -10.20 23.71
CA SER A 78 -13.17 -11.64 23.96
C SER A 78 -13.50 -12.47 22.71
N SER A 79 -14.01 -11.82 21.65
CA SER A 79 -14.30 -12.46 20.36
C SER A 79 -13.02 -12.66 19.56
N ASN A 80 -13.00 -13.61 18.63
CA ASN A 80 -11.91 -13.70 17.65
C ASN A 80 -12.26 -12.86 16.43
N ILE A 81 -11.31 -12.05 15.95
CA ILE A 81 -11.45 -11.37 14.67
C ILE A 81 -10.97 -12.34 13.59
N ASN A 82 -11.92 -13.04 12.97
CA ASN A 82 -11.63 -14.08 12.00
C ASN A 82 -10.91 -13.51 10.78
N ARG A 83 -11.42 -12.39 10.28
CA ARG A 83 -10.92 -11.63 9.14
C ARG A 83 -11.29 -10.17 9.31
N PHE A 84 -10.43 -9.29 8.84
CA PHE A 84 -10.79 -7.89 8.65
C PHE A 84 -10.09 -7.30 7.44
N SER A 85 -10.55 -6.13 7.02
CA SER A 85 -9.93 -5.37 5.94
C SER A 85 -9.93 -3.88 6.21
N VAL A 86 -9.02 -3.17 5.55
CA VAL A 86 -8.94 -1.70 5.49
C VAL A 86 -8.95 -1.27 4.03
N ASN A 87 -10.00 -0.57 3.60
CA ASN A 87 -10.25 -0.23 2.20
C ASN A 87 -10.20 -1.46 1.28
N GLY A 88 -10.72 -2.60 1.74
CA GLY A 88 -10.76 -3.87 1.00
C GLY A 88 -9.47 -4.70 1.04
N ALA A 89 -8.36 -4.15 1.55
CA ALA A 89 -7.13 -4.91 1.75
C ALA A 89 -7.15 -5.67 3.08
N GLY A 90 -6.84 -6.97 3.05
CA GLY A 90 -6.99 -7.86 4.21
C GLY A 90 -5.92 -7.65 5.30
N GLY A 91 -6.36 -7.77 6.55
CA GLY A 91 -5.51 -7.84 7.74
C GLY A 91 -5.33 -9.26 8.28
N PRO A 92 -4.49 -9.44 9.32
CA PRO A 92 -4.28 -10.74 9.96
C PRO A 92 -5.55 -11.23 10.70
N ASN A 93 -5.61 -12.54 10.97
CA ASN A 93 -6.54 -13.09 11.96
C ASN A 93 -6.03 -12.73 13.37
N ILE A 94 -6.92 -12.29 14.27
CA ILE A 94 -6.52 -11.79 15.59
C ILE A 94 -7.35 -12.47 16.69
N GLY A 95 -6.64 -13.22 17.53
CA GLY A 95 -7.19 -13.85 18.74
C GLY A 95 -7.74 -12.86 19.76
N PRO A 96 -8.55 -13.32 20.72
CA PRO A 96 -9.01 -12.49 21.83
C PRO A 96 -7.85 -11.87 22.60
N HIS A 97 -7.87 -10.55 22.84
CA HIS A 97 -6.82 -9.81 23.57
C HIS A 97 -5.40 -9.98 22.98
N GLN A 98 -5.30 -10.13 21.65
CA GLN A 98 -4.03 -10.30 20.93
C GLN A 98 -3.84 -9.24 19.84
N GLY A 99 -2.69 -9.30 19.18
CA GLY A 99 -2.39 -8.51 17.99
C GLY A 99 -1.14 -7.66 18.14
N GLY A 100 -1.04 -6.66 17.28
CA GLY A 100 -0.03 -5.62 17.31
C GLY A 100 1.00 -5.68 16.19
N LEU A 101 1.93 -4.73 16.24
CA LEU A 101 2.82 -4.42 15.12
C LEU A 101 3.74 -5.55 14.66
N ASN A 102 3.91 -6.62 15.44
CA ASN A 102 4.68 -7.80 15.00
C ASN A 102 3.87 -8.73 14.08
N SER A 103 2.55 -8.55 14.01
CA SER A 103 1.65 -9.27 13.11
C SER A 103 1.04 -8.27 12.13
N GLN A 104 1.57 -8.27 10.91
CA GLN A 104 1.13 -7.38 9.84
C GLN A 104 0.83 -8.16 8.57
N THR A 105 -0.14 -7.68 7.81
CA THR A 105 -0.41 -8.12 6.44
C THR A 105 -0.27 -6.92 5.51
N CYS A 106 0.38 -7.12 4.37
CA CYS A 106 0.55 -6.07 3.37
C CYS A 106 -0.46 -6.24 2.23
N CYS A 107 -1.08 -5.18 1.70
CA CYS A 107 -1.10 -3.80 2.18
C CYS A 107 -2.41 -3.12 1.75
N THR A 108 -2.88 -2.15 2.52
CA THR A 108 -3.85 -1.17 2.04
C THR A 108 -3.14 -0.02 1.32
N THR A 109 -3.91 0.82 0.62
CA THR A 109 -3.39 1.97 -0.09
C THR A 109 -3.98 3.24 0.52
N LEU A 110 -3.10 4.14 0.97
CA LEU A 110 -3.48 5.45 1.50
C LEU A 110 -2.74 6.57 0.73
N PRO A 111 -3.26 7.81 0.70
CA PRO A 111 -2.52 8.94 0.15
C PRO A 111 -1.18 9.11 0.86
N ARG A 112 -0.10 9.42 0.15
CA ARG A 112 1.21 9.69 0.78
C ARG A 112 1.14 10.91 1.70
N THR A 113 0.41 11.94 1.28
CA THR A 113 0.18 13.15 2.06
C THR A 113 -1.19 13.07 2.70
N TRP A 114 -1.21 12.99 4.03
CA TRP A 114 -2.46 13.02 4.79
C TRP A 114 -3.16 14.39 4.62
N THR A 115 -4.48 14.38 4.51
CA THR A 115 -5.33 15.58 4.49
C THR A 115 -6.46 15.47 5.53
N PRO A 116 -6.93 16.59 6.10
CA PRO A 116 -8.05 16.58 7.03
C PRO A 116 -9.30 15.94 6.42
N GLY A 117 -9.95 15.06 7.18
CA GLY A 117 -11.14 14.32 6.72
C GLY A 117 -10.84 13.04 5.96
N LEU A 118 -9.58 12.62 5.86
CA LEU A 118 -9.23 11.29 5.34
C LEU A 118 -9.88 10.19 6.18
N LYS A 119 -10.62 9.30 5.51
CA LYS A 119 -11.35 8.19 6.14
C LYS A 119 -10.91 6.86 5.53
N ALA A 120 -11.06 5.80 6.30
CA ALA A 120 -10.90 4.43 5.86
C ALA A 120 -12.17 3.63 6.15
N ILE A 121 -12.45 2.65 5.29
CA ILE A 121 -13.52 1.68 5.50
C ILE A 121 -12.89 0.47 6.16
N VAL A 122 -13.37 0.12 7.34
CA VAL A 122 -12.97 -1.09 8.07
C VAL A 122 -14.15 -2.06 8.05
N GLU A 123 -13.90 -3.28 7.58
CA GLU A 123 -14.87 -4.38 7.56
C GLU A 123 -14.28 -5.56 8.31
N TRP A 124 -15.04 -6.21 9.19
CA TRP A 124 -14.55 -7.35 9.96
C TRP A 124 -15.64 -8.38 10.27
N GLU A 125 -15.18 -9.60 10.52
CA GLU A 125 -15.99 -10.72 10.99
C GLU A 125 -15.51 -11.12 12.39
N SER A 126 -16.44 -11.22 13.34
CA SER A 126 -16.18 -11.64 14.71
C SER A 126 -16.78 -13.02 14.99
N ASP A 127 -16.02 -13.91 15.60
CA ASP A 127 -16.50 -15.14 16.24
C ASP A 127 -16.65 -14.91 17.75
N PRO A 128 -17.89 -14.92 18.30
CA PRO A 128 -18.13 -14.70 19.72
C PRO A 128 -17.74 -15.89 20.60
N ALA A 129 -17.50 -17.08 20.03
CA ALA A 129 -17.19 -18.30 20.77
C ALA A 129 -15.96 -19.04 20.21
N PRO A 130 -14.77 -18.40 20.17
CA PRO A 130 -13.60 -18.95 19.47
C PRO A 130 -12.97 -20.18 20.14
N ARG A 131 -13.42 -20.53 21.36
CA ARG A 131 -13.01 -21.75 22.07
C ARG A 131 -14.05 -22.86 21.98
N ALA A 132 -15.17 -22.65 21.29
CA ALA A 132 -16.16 -23.69 21.08
C ALA A 132 -15.54 -24.85 20.27
N ALA A 133 -15.86 -26.08 20.66
CA ALA A 133 -15.34 -27.26 19.99
C ALA A 133 -15.95 -27.36 18.59
N ILE A 134 -15.08 -27.44 17.58
CA ILE A 134 -15.45 -27.79 16.20
C ILE A 134 -15.00 -29.22 15.95
N LYS A 135 -15.93 -30.08 15.51
CA LYS A 135 -15.64 -31.48 15.18
C LYS A 135 -14.56 -31.57 14.10
N ARG A 136 -13.71 -32.57 14.27
CA ARG A 136 -12.68 -32.93 13.30
C ARG A 136 -12.87 -34.37 12.85
N ASP A 137 -12.56 -34.63 11.59
CA ASP A 137 -12.55 -35.98 11.05
C ASP A 137 -11.37 -36.80 11.59
N LYS A 138 -11.30 -38.07 11.19
CA LYS A 138 -10.22 -38.99 11.59
C LYS A 138 -8.81 -38.56 11.13
N TYR A 139 -8.70 -37.58 10.23
CA TYR A 139 -7.46 -36.99 9.74
C TYR A 139 -7.16 -35.64 10.39
N GLY A 140 -7.99 -35.20 11.35
CA GLY A 140 -7.84 -33.92 12.03
C GLY A 140 -8.34 -32.73 11.21
N GLN A 141 -9.01 -32.92 10.07
CA GLN A 141 -9.60 -31.81 9.31
C GLN A 141 -10.91 -31.36 9.94
N ILE A 142 -11.20 -30.07 9.89
CA ILE A 142 -12.47 -29.53 10.39
C ILE A 142 -13.63 -30.09 9.57
N GLU A 143 -14.63 -30.65 10.24
CA GLU A 143 -15.85 -31.14 9.59
C GLU A 143 -16.67 -29.96 9.07
N SER A 144 -16.96 -29.93 7.76
CA SER A 144 -17.60 -28.77 7.11
C SER A 144 -18.97 -28.44 7.70
N GLY A 145 -19.80 -29.44 8.02
CA GLY A 145 -21.11 -29.21 8.62
C GLY A 145 -21.03 -28.57 10.01
N ASP A 146 -20.07 -29.02 10.81
CA ASP A 146 -19.82 -28.52 12.15
C ASP A 146 -19.27 -27.08 12.13
N TYR A 147 -18.35 -26.80 11.20
CA TYR A 147 -17.87 -25.44 10.93
C TYR A 147 -19.00 -24.50 10.52
N LYS A 148 -19.87 -24.93 9.59
CA LYS A 148 -21.02 -24.12 9.16
C LYS A 148 -21.94 -23.80 10.32
N ARG A 149 -22.23 -24.77 11.19
CA ARG A 149 -23.01 -24.55 12.42
C ARG A 149 -22.33 -23.53 13.33
N HIS A 150 -21.01 -23.62 13.51
CA HIS A 150 -20.30 -22.66 14.35
C HIS A 150 -20.32 -21.24 13.74
N ALA A 151 -20.09 -21.16 12.43
CA ALA A 151 -20.07 -19.91 11.67
C ALA A 151 -21.43 -19.19 11.59
N THR A 152 -22.56 -19.84 11.93
CA THR A 152 -23.87 -19.16 11.97
C THR A 152 -23.94 -18.08 13.06
N ASN A 153 -23.06 -18.14 14.05
CA ASN A 153 -23.00 -17.15 15.14
C ASN A 153 -22.02 -16.01 14.85
N TYR A 154 -21.34 -16.02 13.71
CA TYR A 154 -20.42 -14.96 13.36
C TYR A 154 -21.16 -13.69 12.99
N THR A 155 -20.60 -12.56 13.38
CA THR A 155 -21.17 -11.24 13.08
C THR A 155 -20.26 -10.49 12.13
N HIS A 156 -20.86 -9.80 11.16
CA HIS A 156 -20.15 -8.99 10.18
C HIS A 156 -20.43 -7.51 10.43
N HIS A 157 -19.37 -6.73 10.37
CA HIS A 157 -19.39 -5.33 10.74
C HIS A 157 -18.68 -4.46 9.72
N LYS A 158 -19.08 -3.20 9.68
CA LYS A 158 -18.52 -2.19 8.80
C LYS A 158 -18.58 -0.84 9.48
N GLU A 159 -17.45 -0.14 9.54
CA GLU A 159 -17.39 1.21 10.06
C GLU A 159 -16.48 2.08 9.17
N ILE A 160 -16.90 3.32 8.96
CA ILE A 160 -16.07 4.33 8.29
C ILE A 160 -15.43 5.18 9.39
N VAL A 161 -14.12 5.13 9.48
CA VAL A 161 -13.34 5.75 10.56
C VAL A 161 -12.42 6.81 10.02
N ASP A 162 -12.22 7.87 10.80
CA ASP A 162 -11.18 8.86 10.52
C ASP A 162 -9.79 8.24 10.67
N VAL A 163 -8.93 8.52 9.70
CA VAL A 163 -7.53 8.13 9.75
C VAL A 163 -6.75 9.26 10.42
N PRO A 164 -6.11 9.02 11.58
CA PRO A 164 -5.27 10.04 12.21
C PRO A 164 -4.17 10.54 11.29
N LYS A 165 -3.71 11.76 11.55
CA LYS A 165 -2.63 12.36 10.77
C LYS A 165 -1.37 11.50 10.85
N TYR A 166 -0.80 11.21 9.69
CA TYR A 166 0.50 10.57 9.56
C TYR A 166 1.45 11.40 8.70
N GLY A 167 2.75 11.14 8.88
CA GLY A 167 3.83 11.78 8.13
C GLY A 167 4.62 10.76 7.31
N GLU A 168 5.85 11.12 6.97
CA GLU A 168 6.75 10.27 6.17
C GLU A 168 7.10 8.95 6.88
N LYS A 169 7.19 8.98 8.21
CA LYS A 169 7.34 7.76 9.02
C LYS A 169 5.96 7.15 9.23
N PHE A 170 5.72 6.04 8.53
CA PHE A 170 4.47 5.29 8.59
C PHE A 170 4.79 3.80 8.75
N CYS A 171 4.46 3.21 9.89
CA CYS A 171 4.79 1.81 10.18
C CYS A 171 3.67 0.85 9.74
N ALA A 172 2.44 1.13 10.16
CA ALA A 172 1.26 0.38 9.77
C ALA A 172 0.01 1.21 10.06
N ILE A 173 -1.09 0.92 9.35
CA ILE A 173 -2.41 1.29 9.83
C ILE A 173 -2.84 0.23 10.85
N GLN A 174 -3.11 0.67 12.07
CA GLN A 174 -3.44 -0.21 13.19
C GLN A 174 -4.93 -0.10 13.46
N VAL A 175 -5.66 -1.21 13.33
CA VAL A 175 -7.09 -1.27 13.67
C VAL A 175 -7.25 -1.80 15.09
N HIS A 176 -7.86 -1.01 15.97
CA HIS A 176 -8.23 -1.41 17.32
C HIS A 176 -9.68 -1.84 17.33
N PHE A 177 -9.93 -3.13 17.56
CA PHE A 177 -11.27 -3.67 17.76
C PHE A 177 -11.66 -3.53 19.23
N LEU A 178 -12.74 -2.80 19.48
CA LEU A 178 -13.22 -2.46 20.81
C LEU A 178 -14.57 -3.14 21.07
N ALA A 179 -14.97 -3.14 22.35
CA ALA A 179 -16.30 -3.58 22.75
C ALA A 179 -17.39 -2.83 21.96
N CYS A 180 -18.55 -3.48 21.80
CA CYS A 180 -19.71 -2.93 21.11
C CYS A 180 -19.52 -2.68 19.62
N ASP A 181 -18.74 -3.56 18.99
CA ASP A 181 -18.52 -3.57 17.54
C ASP A 181 -18.03 -2.20 17.03
N LYS A 182 -17.13 -1.58 17.81
CA LYS A 182 -16.49 -0.32 17.47
C LYS A 182 -15.04 -0.52 17.09
N VAL A 183 -14.60 0.28 16.13
CA VAL A 183 -13.19 0.31 15.75
C VAL A 183 -12.59 1.71 15.87
N ARG A 184 -11.31 1.75 16.20
CA ARG A 184 -10.47 2.94 16.10
C ARG A 184 -9.26 2.63 15.25
N VAL A 185 -8.76 3.63 14.55
CA VAL A 185 -7.56 3.50 13.72
C VAL A 185 -6.46 4.36 14.30
N SER A 186 -5.25 3.80 14.33
CA SER A 186 -4.03 4.49 14.72
C SER A 186 -2.97 4.35 13.63
N THR A 187 -2.09 5.33 13.53
CA THR A 187 -0.99 5.39 12.57
C THR A 187 0.35 5.57 13.25
N THR A 188 0.39 5.39 14.58
CA THR A 188 1.62 5.49 15.36
C THR A 188 2.62 4.40 14.96
N CYS A 189 3.89 4.63 15.22
CA CYS A 189 4.93 3.61 15.15
C CYS A 189 5.28 3.02 16.53
N TYR A 190 4.69 3.58 17.59
CA TYR A 190 4.91 3.09 18.95
C TYR A 190 4.14 1.79 19.20
N THR A 191 4.71 0.94 20.05
CA THR A 191 4.04 -0.23 20.62
C THR A 191 3.47 0.12 22.00
N PRO A 192 2.54 -0.69 22.56
CA PRO A 192 1.92 -0.42 23.86
C PRO A 192 2.88 -0.25 25.03
N GLU A 193 4.10 -0.78 24.93
CA GLU A 193 5.15 -0.64 25.94
C GLU A 193 5.84 0.74 25.93
N HIS A 194 5.62 1.54 24.89
CA HIS A 194 6.22 2.87 24.77
C HIS A 194 5.42 3.91 25.57
N PRO A 195 6.07 4.81 26.33
CA PRO A 195 5.38 5.80 27.17
C PRO A 195 4.48 6.75 26.36
N ASP A 196 4.89 7.11 25.13
CA ASP A 196 4.13 7.99 24.23
C ASP A 196 3.11 7.25 23.36
N TYR A 197 2.76 6.01 23.68
CA TYR A 197 1.75 5.27 22.93
C TYR A 197 0.35 5.87 23.15
N PRO A 198 -0.30 6.44 22.11
CA PRO A 198 -1.49 7.26 22.27
C PRO A 198 -2.76 6.46 22.60
N ASP A 199 -2.74 5.16 22.38
CA ASP A 199 -3.90 4.27 22.45
C ASP A 199 -3.90 3.37 23.70
N ASN A 200 -3.11 3.73 24.71
CA ASN A 200 -2.98 2.99 25.98
C ASN A 200 -4.32 2.84 26.74
N VAL A 201 -5.25 3.77 26.52
CA VAL A 201 -6.58 3.75 27.13
C VAL A 201 -7.36 2.47 26.78
N TYR A 202 -7.16 1.90 25.58
CA TYR A 202 -7.90 0.71 25.15
C TYR A 202 -7.44 -0.57 25.86
N PHE A 203 -6.16 -0.63 26.26
CA PHE A 203 -5.59 -1.79 26.95
C PHE A 203 -6.01 -1.87 28.42
N ASN A 204 -6.39 -0.74 29.00
CA ASN A 204 -6.88 -0.66 30.37
C ASN A 204 -8.42 -0.71 30.45
N ALA A 205 -9.11 -0.58 29.32
CA ALA A 205 -10.56 -0.63 29.26
C ALA A 205 -11.03 -2.07 29.49
N LYS A 206 -11.90 -2.27 30.48
CA LYS A 206 -12.61 -3.54 30.63
C LYS A 206 -13.69 -3.62 29.55
N GLU A 207 -13.73 -4.75 28.84
CA GLU A 207 -14.83 -5.05 27.94
C GLU A 207 -16.15 -5.05 28.73
N SER A 208 -17.05 -4.13 28.39
CA SER A 208 -18.37 -4.05 29.01
C SER A 208 -19.26 -5.14 28.45
N ALA A 209 -19.96 -5.86 29.32
CA ALA A 209 -20.96 -6.86 28.92
C ALA A 209 -22.20 -6.24 28.25
N LYS A 210 -22.36 -4.91 28.32
CA LYS A 210 -23.52 -4.21 27.75
C LYS A 210 -23.07 -3.00 26.96
N CYS A 211 -23.64 -2.89 25.76
CA CYS A 211 -23.46 -1.75 24.88
C CYS A 211 -24.53 -0.70 25.15
N PRO A 212 -24.18 0.59 25.19
CA PRO A 212 -25.16 1.65 25.29
C PRO A 212 -26.17 1.50 24.15
N THR A 213 -27.45 1.43 24.49
CA THR A 213 -28.55 1.52 23.54
C THR A 213 -28.83 3.01 23.35
N PHE A 214 -28.66 3.51 22.13
CA PHE A 214 -28.99 4.89 21.76
C PHE A 214 -30.40 4.96 21.19
#